data_AF-B2ZXA5-F1
#
_entry.id   AF-B2ZXA5-F1
#
_cell.length_a   1.000
_cell.length_b   1.000
_cell.length_c   1.000
_cell.angle_alpha   90.00
_cell.angle_beta   90.00
_cell.angle_gamma   90.00
#
_symmetry.space_group_name_H-M   'P 1'
#
loop_
_entity.id
_entity.type
_entity.pdbx_description
1 polymer ?
#
loop_
_entity_poly.entity_id
_entity_poly.type
_entity_poly.pdbx_seq_one_letter_code
_entity_poly.pdbx_strand_id
1 'polypeptide(L)'
;TWQATAAAALDVNAVPVFVDVREDNWCIDPAEVENAINPRTKAIIPVHLYGCFADMDAIMKIARKHNLRVIEDCAHKHGGEWNGKKVGSIGDAGSFSFQLS
;
A
#
# COMPACT_ATOMS: atom_id res chain seq x y z
N THR A 1 -1.16 8.26 5.26
CA THR A 1 -0.02 7.38 5.62
C THR A 1 0.57 7.82 6.97
N TRP A 2 1.61 7.15 7.47
CA TRP A 2 2.45 7.58 8.60
C TRP A 2 3.94 7.52 8.20
N GLN A 3 4.81 8.24 8.92
CA GLN A 3 6.24 8.33 8.56
C GLN A 3 6.91 6.94 8.46
N ALA A 4 6.50 6.00 9.32
CA ALA A 4 7.10 4.67 9.43
C ALA A 4 7.01 3.87 8.13
N THR A 5 5.91 4.02 7.36
CA THR A 5 5.73 3.35 6.08
C THR A 5 6.81 3.73 5.08
N ALA A 6 7.17 5.02 5.01
CA ALA A 6 8.22 5.52 4.12
C ALA A 6 9.63 5.23 4.67
N ALA A 7 9.82 5.37 6.00
CA ALA A 7 11.08 5.08 6.65
C ALA A 7 11.54 3.62 6.45
N ALA A 8 10.60 2.66 6.46
CA ALA A 8 10.92 1.25 6.23
C ALA A 8 11.61 1.01 4.86
N ALA A 9 11.30 1.79 3.83
CA ALA A 9 12.00 1.72 2.55
C ALA A 9 13.41 2.35 2.63
N LEU A 10 13.57 3.43 3.38
CA LEU A 10 14.87 4.07 3.61
C LEU A 10 15.82 3.16 4.39
N ASP A 11 15.33 2.41 5.38
CA ASP A 11 16.13 1.49 6.21
C ASP A 11 16.79 0.37 5.39
N VAL A 12 16.22 0.04 4.23
CA VAL A 12 16.78 -0.93 3.28
C VAL A 12 17.50 -0.27 2.10
N ASN A 13 17.84 1.01 2.22
CA ASN A 13 18.49 1.85 1.19
C ASN A 13 17.69 1.98 -0.12
N ALA A 14 16.37 1.80 -0.07
CA ALA A 14 15.49 2.11 -1.19
C ALA A 14 15.08 3.60 -1.18
N VAL A 15 14.50 4.06 -2.28
CA VAL A 15 14.01 5.44 -2.43
C VAL A 15 12.49 5.44 -2.45
N PRO A 16 11.80 6.02 -1.44
CA PRO A 16 10.37 6.24 -1.49
C PRO A 16 10.01 7.15 -2.66
N VAL A 17 9.04 6.71 -3.48
CA VAL A 17 8.42 7.55 -4.51
C VAL A 17 6.99 7.80 -4.06
N PHE A 18 6.70 9.04 -3.67
CA PHE A 18 5.37 9.44 -3.23
C PHE A 18 4.46 9.67 -4.44
N VAL A 19 3.19 9.32 -4.26
CA VAL A 19 2.11 9.57 -5.21
C VAL A 19 0.91 10.09 -4.43
N ASP A 20 -0.02 10.74 -5.12
CA ASP A 20 -1.17 11.36 -4.48
C ASP A 20 -2.20 10.34 -3.98
N VAL A 21 -3.14 10.83 -3.17
CA VAL A 21 -4.25 10.05 -2.61
C VAL A 21 -5.56 10.47 -3.25
N ARG A 22 -6.58 9.61 -3.16
CA ARG A 22 -7.94 10.03 -3.50
C ARG A 22 -8.58 10.78 -2.33
N GLU A 23 -9.32 11.84 -2.65
CA GLU A 23 -10.01 12.65 -1.64
C GLU A 23 -11.11 11.90 -0.88
N ASP A 24 -11.71 10.88 -1.49
CA ASP A 24 -12.88 10.18 -0.96
C ASP A 24 -12.55 9.16 0.13
N ASN A 25 -11.33 8.60 0.12
CA ASN A 25 -10.92 7.55 1.05
C ASN A 25 -9.51 7.73 1.63
N TRP A 26 -8.79 8.78 1.23
CA TRP A 26 -7.43 9.11 1.66
C TRP A 26 -6.40 8.00 1.44
N CYS A 27 -6.72 7.03 0.58
CA CYS A 27 -5.83 5.97 0.18
C CYS A 27 -5.13 6.34 -1.14
N ILE A 28 -3.99 5.71 -1.39
CA ILE A 28 -3.15 5.92 -2.57
C ILE A 28 -3.97 5.79 -3.87
N ASP A 29 -3.83 6.74 -4.80
CA ASP A 29 -4.55 6.70 -6.08
C ASP A 29 -3.88 5.70 -7.03
N PRO A 30 -4.56 4.63 -7.49
CA PRO A 30 -3.98 3.68 -8.44
C PRO A 30 -3.50 4.31 -9.75
N ALA A 31 -4.14 5.37 -10.24
CA ALA A 31 -3.71 6.05 -11.46
C ALA A 31 -2.37 6.75 -11.26
N GLU A 32 -2.20 7.45 -10.14
CA GLU A 32 -0.94 8.10 -9.78
C GLU A 32 0.18 7.09 -9.48
N VAL A 33 -0.17 5.92 -8.90
CA VAL A 33 0.76 4.80 -8.78
C VAL A 33 1.28 4.38 -10.15
N GLU A 34 0.40 4.11 -11.11
CA GLU A 34 0.80 3.65 -12.45
C GLU A 34 1.67 4.69 -13.17
N ASN A 35 1.35 5.99 -13.03
CA ASN A 35 2.12 7.09 -13.60
C ASN A 35 3.54 7.23 -13.01
N ALA A 36 3.73 6.89 -11.73
CA ALA A 36 5.02 7.03 -11.04
C ALA A 36 5.98 5.84 -11.26
N ILE A 37 5.50 4.74 -11.85
CA ILE A 37 6.32 3.54 -12.09
C ILE A 37 7.46 3.87 -13.06
N ASN A 38 8.67 3.45 -12.71
CA ASN A 38 9.86 3.55 -13.54
C ASN A 38 10.70 2.26 -13.43
N PRO A 39 11.79 2.08 -14.22
CA PRO A 39 12.56 0.84 -14.21
C PRO A 39 13.18 0.46 -12.85
N ARG A 40 13.29 1.41 -11.91
CA ARG A 40 13.80 1.15 -10.55
C ARG A 40 12.71 0.74 -9.56
N THR A 41 11.42 0.89 -9.89
CA THR A 41 10.32 0.51 -9.01
C THR A 41 10.36 -1.01 -8.75
N LYS A 42 10.22 -1.42 -7.49
CA LYS A 42 10.23 -2.83 -7.07
C LYS A 42 9.00 -3.26 -6.28
N ALA A 43 8.38 -2.32 -5.57
CA ALA A 43 7.21 -2.60 -4.76
C ALA A 43 6.26 -1.39 -4.70
N ILE A 44 5.00 -1.67 -4.38
CA ILE A 44 3.98 -0.70 -4.02
C ILE A 44 3.60 -0.98 -2.56
N ILE A 45 3.51 0.07 -1.73
CA ILE A 45 3.14 -0.05 -0.31
C ILE A 45 1.82 0.71 -0.09
N PRO A 46 0.65 0.09 -0.37
CA PRO A 46 -0.61 0.72 -0.06
C PRO A 46 -0.87 0.75 1.45
N VAL A 47 -1.39 1.87 1.93
CA VAL A 47 -1.80 2.03 3.33
C VAL A 47 -3.32 2.04 3.40
N HIS A 48 -3.88 1.13 4.19
CA HIS A 48 -5.32 1.09 4.49
C HIS A 48 -5.65 2.13 5.57
N LEU A 49 -5.67 3.39 5.16
CA LEU A 49 -5.66 4.54 6.07
C LEU A 49 -7.01 4.77 6.75
N TYR A 50 -7.00 5.11 8.04
CA TYR A 50 -8.19 5.48 8.84
C TYR A 50 -9.35 4.48 8.78
N GLY A 51 -9.05 3.19 8.63
CA GLY A 51 -10.09 2.18 8.49
C GLY A 51 -10.72 2.14 7.08
N CYS A 52 -10.28 2.95 6.13
CA CYS A 52 -10.59 2.81 4.72
C CYS A 52 -9.73 1.72 4.06
N PHE A 53 -10.05 1.39 2.81
CA PHE A 53 -9.29 0.45 1.99
C PHE A 53 -8.72 1.17 0.78
N ALA A 54 -7.42 0.97 0.52
CA ALA A 54 -6.86 1.17 -0.81
C ALA A 54 -7.54 0.21 -1.82
N ASP A 55 -7.67 0.64 -3.07
CA ASP A 55 -8.27 -0.17 -4.14
C ASP A 55 -7.34 -1.33 -4.53
N MET A 56 -7.50 -2.45 -3.82
CA MET A 56 -6.60 -3.58 -3.97
C MET A 56 -6.77 -4.31 -5.31
N ASP A 57 -7.94 -4.25 -5.93
CA ASP A 57 -8.14 -4.86 -7.25
C ASP A 57 -7.32 -4.08 -8.30
N ALA A 58 -7.36 -2.75 -8.27
CA ALA A 58 -6.58 -1.90 -9.15
C ALA A 58 -5.07 -2.02 -8.88
N ILE A 59 -4.66 -1.94 -7.60
CA ILE A 59 -3.24 -2.04 -7.22
C ILE A 59 -2.65 -3.39 -7.61
N MET A 60 -3.34 -4.50 -7.34
CA MET A 60 -2.85 -5.83 -7.70
C MET A 60 -2.77 -6.02 -9.23
N LYS A 61 -3.69 -5.41 -9.99
CA LYS A 61 -3.63 -5.42 -11.45
C LYS A 61 -2.39 -4.69 -11.97
N ILE A 62 -2.11 -3.48 -11.46
CA ILE A 62 -0.92 -2.70 -11.80
C ILE A 62 0.35 -3.47 -11.41
N ALA A 63 0.40 -4.01 -10.19
CA ALA A 63 1.55 -4.75 -9.69
C ALA A 63 1.88 -5.96 -10.58
N ARG A 64 0.86 -6.74 -10.97
CA ARG A 64 1.04 -7.88 -11.90
C ARG A 64 1.52 -7.44 -13.28
N LYS A 65 0.95 -6.37 -13.83
CA LYS A 65 1.34 -5.83 -15.14
C LYS A 65 2.83 -5.42 -15.16
N HIS A 66 3.32 -4.86 -14.07
CA HIS A 66 4.69 -4.34 -13.96
C HIS A 66 5.66 -5.27 -13.20
N ASN A 67 5.23 -6.47 -12.83
CA ASN A 67 5.99 -7.44 -12.03
C ASN A 67 6.56 -6.82 -10.73
N LEU A 68 5.71 -6.09 -10.01
CA LEU A 68 6.02 -5.43 -8.74
C LEU A 68 5.46 -6.23 -7.56
N ARG A 69 6.11 -6.11 -6.40
CA ARG A 69 5.59 -6.62 -5.13
C ARG A 69 4.58 -5.65 -4.52
N VAL A 70 3.67 -6.18 -3.71
CA VAL A 70 2.71 -5.36 -2.93
C VAL A 70 2.88 -5.69 -1.45
N ILE A 71 3.18 -4.67 -0.64
CA ILE A 71 3.31 -4.80 0.82
C ILE A 71 2.21 -3.96 1.46
N GLU A 72 1.20 -4.61 2.03
CA GLU A 72 0.07 -3.92 2.65
C GLU A 72 0.46 -3.35 4.02
N ASP A 73 0.33 -2.04 4.20
CA ASP A 73 0.34 -1.44 5.53
C ASP A 73 -1.10 -1.42 6.09
N CYS A 74 -1.33 -2.34 7.02
CA CYS A 74 -2.62 -2.62 7.63
C CYS A 74 -2.73 -2.05 9.04
N ALA A 75 -1.84 -1.14 9.44
CA ALA A 75 -1.76 -0.62 10.81
C ALA A 75 -3.11 -0.11 11.34
N HIS A 76 -3.96 0.50 10.49
CA HIS A 76 -5.27 1.03 10.88
C HIS A 76 -6.44 0.12 10.49
N LYS A 77 -6.20 -1.12 10.01
CA LYS A 77 -7.23 -1.95 9.36
C LYS A 77 -7.36 -3.37 9.90
N HIS A 78 -7.04 -3.61 11.17
CA HIS A 78 -7.22 -4.92 11.81
C HIS A 78 -8.61 -5.53 11.57
N GLY A 79 -8.65 -6.82 11.21
CA GLY A 79 -9.89 -7.58 10.98
C GLY A 79 -10.66 -7.22 9.70
N GLY A 80 -10.21 -6.21 8.94
CA GLY A 80 -10.83 -5.81 7.69
C GLY A 80 -10.82 -6.91 6.63
N GLU A 81 -11.79 -6.84 5.71
CA GLU A 81 -11.91 -7.74 4.57
C GLU A 81 -12.19 -6.97 3.28
N TRP A 82 -11.54 -7.37 2.19
CA TRP A 82 -11.74 -6.89 0.83
C TRP A 82 -12.07 -8.08 -0.07
N ASN A 83 -13.26 -8.11 -0.67
CA ASN A 83 -13.70 -9.19 -1.56
C ASN A 83 -13.48 -10.61 -0.98
N GLY A 84 -13.84 -10.82 0.29
CA GLY A 84 -13.69 -12.12 0.95
C GLY A 84 -12.28 -12.42 1.46
N LYS A 85 -11.30 -11.54 1.24
CA LYS A 85 -9.91 -11.72 1.70
C LYS A 85 -9.61 -10.78 2.85
N LYS A 86 -9.00 -11.33 3.91
CA LYS A 86 -8.55 -10.51 5.04
C LYS A 86 -7.43 -9.56 4.58
N VAL A 87 -7.44 -8.36 5.14
CA VAL A 87 -6.38 -7.38 4.88
C VAL A 87 -5.02 -7.97 5.29
N GLY A 88 -3.96 -7.62 4.58
CA GLY A 88 -2.62 -8.15 4.81
C GLY A 88 -2.38 -9.54 4.22
N SER A 89 -3.40 -10.17 3.61
CA SER A 89 -3.28 -11.43 2.87
C SER A 89 -3.61 -11.29 1.37
N ILE A 90 -3.66 -10.06 0.86
CA ILE A 90 -4.05 -9.75 -0.53
C ILE A 90 -2.81 -9.56 -1.39
N GLY A 91 -1.83 -8.80 -0.89
CA GLY A 91 -0.50 -8.60 -1.47
C GLY A 91 0.48 -9.72 -1.13
N ASP A 92 1.77 -9.45 -1.31
CA ASP A 92 2.86 -10.39 -1.01
C ASP A 92 3.17 -10.46 0.50
N ALA A 93 2.93 -9.38 1.24
CA ALA A 93 3.10 -9.30 2.68
C ALA A 93 2.18 -8.24 3.30
N GLY A 94 1.85 -8.39 4.58
CA GLY A 94 1.07 -7.42 5.35
C GLY A 94 1.75 -7.08 6.68
N SER A 95 1.69 -5.81 7.06
CA SER A 95 2.19 -5.30 8.35
C SER A 95 1.06 -4.71 9.18
N PHE A 96 1.14 -4.87 10.50
CA PHE A 96 0.13 -4.44 11.46
C PHE A 96 0.77 -3.69 12.64
N SER A 97 0.00 -2.83 13.29
CA SER A 97 0.42 -2.11 14.50
C SER A 97 -0.52 -2.40 15.65
N PHE A 98 0.01 -2.93 16.76
CA PHE A 98 -0.76 -3.15 17.99
C PHE A 98 -0.65 -1.98 18.97
N GLN A 99 -0.15 -0.83 18.52
CA GLN A 99 -0.10 0.36 19.37
C GLN A 99 -1.51 0.74 19.80
N LEU A 100 -1.72 0.84 21.11
CA LEU A 100 -2.89 1.50 21.66
C LEU A 100 -2.75 3.00 21.40
N SER A 101 -3.71 3.54 20.65
CA SER A 101 -3.98 4.98 20.55
C SER A 101 -4.41 5.55 21.91
#